data_AF-A0A1I2F5C9-F1
#
_entry.id   AF-A0A1I2F5C9-F1
#
_cell.length_a   1.000
_cell.length_b   1.000
_cell.length_c   1.000
_cell.angle_alpha   90.00
_cell.angle_beta   90.00
_cell.angle_gamma   90.00
#
_symmetry.space_group_name_H-M   'P 1'
#
loop_
_entity.id
_entity.type
_entity.pdbx_description
1 polymer ?
#
loop_
_entity_poly.entity_id
_entity_poly.type
_entity_poly.pdbx_seq_one_letter_code
_entity_poly.pdbx_strand_id
1 'polypeptide(L)'
;MRSYSFPCLSLVVALALACDSKPNDSDTANIDSSTGTDGTSSDGTDGVSSTGGTSGGDPATTTAGTATATVTSASGSTSAGTETATEPGTSGYDPTATATGTSSEVTSASDVTTDGPPLEPTPCEGEAIEIDAAALAYTDAQVPPDPDPTGESSGTSGGEPPDPNTLHVRLSNQVATCADPNAGLECGGNWEVSIRIPPAFQTPGLYHLLGPDVTGHAMETGNDEDPDACSFGGGSFSATFELISIDDKEVVGRLCHVDFPFFDTNPNLEGKFTAPRCQ
;
A
#
# COMPACT_ATOMS: atom_id res chain seq x y z
N MET A 1 22.28 59.14 -4.91
CA MET A 1 22.07 58.25 -3.76
C MET A 1 20.67 58.51 -3.22
N ARG A 2 19.72 57.61 -3.49
CA ARG A 2 18.36 57.66 -2.93
C ARG A 2 18.16 56.39 -2.11
N SER A 3 18.10 56.54 -0.80
CA SER A 3 17.74 55.46 0.13
C SER A 3 16.23 55.27 0.13
N TYR A 4 15.79 54.05 -0.16
CA TYR A 4 14.41 53.63 0.08
C TYR A 4 14.39 52.81 1.37
N SER A 5 13.60 53.29 2.33
CA SER A 5 13.33 52.63 3.60
C SER A 5 12.07 51.78 3.42
N PHE A 6 12.18 50.47 3.50
CA PHE A 6 11.04 49.55 3.57
C PHE A 6 10.56 49.45 5.02
N PRO A 7 9.27 49.66 5.33
CA PRO A 7 8.74 49.34 6.64
C PRO A 7 8.56 47.82 6.76
N CYS A 8 9.16 47.24 7.82
CA CYS A 8 8.81 45.92 8.32
C CYS A 8 7.33 45.92 8.72
N LEU A 9 6.51 45.18 7.98
CA LEU A 9 5.16 44.84 8.40
C LEU A 9 5.26 43.59 9.29
N SER A 10 5.38 43.78 10.60
CA SER A 10 5.25 42.71 11.57
C SER A 10 3.78 42.31 11.68
N LEU A 11 3.40 41.22 11.02
CA LEU A 11 2.10 40.57 11.21
C LEU A 11 2.20 39.68 12.47
N VAL A 12 1.69 40.20 13.59
CA VAL A 12 1.44 39.42 14.80
C VAL A 12 0.09 38.74 14.64
N VAL A 13 0.08 37.45 14.30
CA VAL A 13 -1.13 36.62 14.35
C VAL A 13 -1.29 36.17 15.81
N ALA A 14 -2.24 36.80 16.51
CA ALA A 14 -2.68 36.35 17.82
C ALA A 14 -3.60 35.13 17.64
N LEU A 15 -3.11 33.94 18.00
CA LEU A 15 -3.93 32.74 18.16
C LEU A 15 -4.77 32.89 19.43
N ALA A 16 -6.06 33.19 19.28
CA ALA A 16 -7.02 33.08 20.37
C ALA A 16 -7.47 31.62 20.48
N LEU A 17 -6.88 30.87 21.42
CA LEU A 17 -7.49 29.64 21.92
C LEU A 17 -8.75 30.02 22.71
N ALA A 18 -9.92 29.80 22.12
CA ALA A 18 -11.17 29.72 22.87
C ALA A 18 -11.29 28.31 23.46
N CYS A 19 -10.80 28.12 24.68
CA CYS A 19 -11.20 27.00 25.52
C CYS A 19 -12.66 27.22 25.95
N ASP A 20 -13.59 26.58 25.25
CA ASP A 20 -14.99 26.48 25.67
C ASP A 20 -15.05 25.61 26.92
N SER A 21 -15.09 26.27 28.07
CA SER A 21 -15.23 25.64 29.39
C SER A 21 -16.72 25.42 29.65
N LYS A 22 -17.21 24.21 29.38
CA LYS A 22 -18.58 23.81 29.69
C LYS A 22 -18.77 23.76 31.22
N PRO A 23 -19.77 24.47 31.79
CA PRO A 23 -20.00 24.46 33.22
C PRO A 23 -20.61 23.12 33.68
N ASN A 24 -20.07 22.63 34.81
CA ASN A 24 -20.64 21.61 35.66
C ASN A 24 -22.09 21.96 36.01
N ASP A 25 -23.04 21.17 35.51
CA ASP A 25 -24.32 21.01 36.19
C ASP A 25 -24.33 19.67 36.90
N SER A 26 -24.41 19.81 38.22
CA SER A 26 -24.59 18.76 39.19
C SER A 26 -26.02 18.27 39.07
N ASP A 27 -26.24 17.00 38.78
CA ASP A 27 -27.49 16.36 39.17
C ASP A 27 -27.24 15.02 39.84
N THR A 28 -27.83 14.96 41.02
CA THR A 28 -27.63 13.96 42.06
C THR A 28 -28.71 12.92 41.85
N ALA A 29 -28.37 11.72 41.41
CA ALA A 29 -29.30 10.60 41.42
C ALA A 29 -28.61 9.36 42.02
N ASN A 30 -28.86 9.24 43.31
CA ASN A 30 -28.66 8.09 44.17
C ASN A 30 -29.52 6.91 43.65
N ILE A 31 -28.92 5.83 43.13
CA ILE A 31 -29.60 4.54 42.96
C ILE A 31 -28.66 3.40 43.36
N ASP A 32 -28.93 2.94 44.57
CA ASP A 32 -29.03 1.55 45.03
C ASP A 32 -27.94 0.53 44.67
N SER A 33 -27.22 0.19 45.74
CA SER A 33 -26.47 -1.03 45.96
C SER A 33 -27.34 -2.29 45.89
N SER A 34 -27.00 -3.22 44.99
CA SER A 34 -27.36 -4.63 45.16
C SER A 34 -26.13 -5.53 45.00
N THR A 35 -25.77 -6.11 46.13
CA THR A 35 -24.90 -7.26 46.37
C THR A 35 -25.26 -8.49 45.53
N GLY A 36 -24.26 -9.23 45.06
CA GLY A 36 -24.40 -10.59 44.50
C GLY A 36 -23.04 -11.13 44.05
N THR A 37 -22.25 -11.70 44.96
CA THR A 37 -22.03 -13.16 45.16
C THR A 37 -20.98 -13.79 44.26
N ASP A 38 -19.81 -14.01 44.86
CA ASP A 38 -19.04 -15.26 44.98
C ASP A 38 -19.33 -16.43 44.02
N GLY A 39 -18.25 -16.99 43.48
CA GLY A 39 -18.18 -18.35 42.92
C GLY A 39 -16.83 -18.62 42.26
N THR A 40 -15.80 -19.01 43.01
CA THR A 40 -15.29 -20.40 43.21
C THR A 40 -14.57 -21.06 42.03
N SER A 41 -13.26 -21.25 42.25
CA SER A 41 -12.39 -22.41 42.01
C SER A 41 -12.77 -23.56 41.07
N SER A 42 -11.78 -23.96 40.26
CA SER A 42 -11.23 -25.34 40.15
C SER A 42 -10.04 -25.30 39.17
N ASP A 43 -8.78 -25.53 39.56
CA ASP A 43 -8.08 -26.80 39.88
C ASP A 43 -8.11 -27.88 38.77
N GLY A 44 -6.90 -28.37 38.44
CA GLY A 44 -6.61 -29.63 37.74
C GLY A 44 -6.33 -29.49 36.23
N THR A 45 -5.35 -30.14 35.60
CA THR A 45 -4.42 -31.23 35.94
C THR A 45 -3.36 -31.34 34.83
N ASP A 46 -2.15 -31.74 35.18
CA ASP A 46 -1.30 -32.80 34.57
C ASP A 46 -1.33 -32.94 33.02
N GLY A 47 -0.22 -32.77 32.28
CA GLY A 47 0.98 -33.59 32.38
C GLY A 47 0.93 -34.75 31.38
N VAL A 48 1.53 -34.62 30.18
CA VAL A 48 2.01 -35.77 29.38
C VAL A 48 3.31 -35.39 28.67
N SER A 49 4.35 -36.10 29.07
CA SER A 49 5.63 -36.27 28.40
C SER A 49 5.50 -37.37 27.35
N SER A 50 6.00 -37.13 26.14
CA SER A 50 6.25 -38.18 25.15
C SER A 50 7.60 -37.94 24.46
N THR A 51 8.64 -38.54 25.05
CA THR A 51 9.86 -38.93 24.35
C THR A 51 9.54 -39.99 23.30
N GLY A 52 10.07 -39.85 22.08
CA GLY A 52 9.98 -40.89 21.06
C GLY A 52 10.95 -40.62 19.91
N GLY A 53 12.18 -41.10 20.05
CA GLY A 53 13.15 -41.16 18.96
C GLY A 53 12.98 -42.43 18.12
N THR A 54 13.20 -42.29 16.83
CA THR A 54 13.58 -43.34 15.85
C THR A 54 14.30 -42.61 14.71
N SER A 55 15.62 -42.65 14.59
CA SER A 55 16.46 -43.74 14.06
C SER A 55 16.24 -44.05 12.57
N GLY A 56 17.18 -43.57 11.75
CA GLY A 56 17.78 -44.35 10.66
C GLY A 56 17.20 -44.20 9.26
N GLY A 57 18.02 -43.74 8.32
CA GLY A 57 17.79 -43.99 6.89
C GLY A 57 18.46 -43.03 5.91
N ASP A 58 19.79 -42.92 5.92
CA ASP A 58 20.52 -42.60 4.68
C ASP A 58 20.35 -43.75 3.68
N PRO A 59 20.14 -43.48 2.38
CA PRO A 59 21.27 -43.70 1.48
C PRO A 59 21.35 -42.77 0.26
N ALA A 60 22.57 -42.75 -0.27
CA ALA A 60 22.94 -42.51 -1.67
C ALA A 60 23.12 -41.05 -2.14
N THR A 61 24.32 -40.55 -1.84
CA THR A 61 25.16 -39.80 -2.78
C THR A 61 24.97 -40.22 -4.25
N THR A 62 24.53 -39.28 -5.08
CA THR A 62 24.78 -39.33 -6.52
C THR A 62 25.58 -38.10 -6.92
N THR A 63 26.89 -38.29 -7.06
CA THR A 63 27.82 -37.32 -7.64
C THR A 63 27.65 -37.34 -9.15
N ALA A 64 27.12 -36.27 -9.73
CA ALA A 64 27.23 -35.99 -11.17
C ALA A 64 28.13 -34.78 -11.35
N GLY A 65 29.23 -35.00 -12.08
CA GLY A 65 30.31 -34.06 -12.29
C GLY A 65 29.97 -32.93 -13.26
N THR A 66 30.75 -31.87 -13.05
CA THR A 66 30.85 -30.57 -13.69
C THR A 66 30.87 -30.56 -15.23
N ALA A 67 30.20 -29.56 -15.82
CA ALA A 67 30.73 -28.84 -16.97
C ALA A 67 30.36 -27.35 -16.86
N THR A 68 31.32 -26.53 -16.42
CA THR A 68 31.25 -25.07 -16.46
C THR A 68 31.74 -24.61 -17.83
N ALA A 69 30.86 -24.02 -18.63
CA ALA A 69 31.24 -23.27 -19.82
C ALA A 69 31.09 -21.78 -19.52
N THR A 70 32.23 -21.09 -19.38
CA THR A 70 32.28 -19.63 -19.30
C THR A 70 32.12 -19.06 -20.70
N VAL A 71 31.03 -18.33 -20.95
CA VAL A 71 30.91 -17.48 -22.14
C VAL A 71 30.83 -16.04 -21.66
N THR A 72 31.93 -15.31 -21.86
CA THR A 72 31.96 -13.85 -21.76
C THR A 72 31.90 -13.31 -23.17
N SER A 73 30.79 -12.67 -23.55
CA SER A 73 30.74 -11.64 -24.59
C SER A 73 29.43 -10.84 -24.52
N ALA A 74 29.58 -9.57 -24.84
CA ALA A 74 28.70 -8.46 -24.58
C ALA A 74 27.43 -8.41 -25.44
N SER A 75 26.44 -7.66 -24.94
CA SER A 75 25.39 -6.93 -25.66
C SER A 75 24.62 -7.68 -26.75
N GLY A 76 23.39 -8.09 -26.43
CA GLY A 76 22.39 -8.49 -27.44
C GLY A 76 21.44 -9.55 -26.91
N SER A 77 20.26 -9.14 -26.45
CA SER A 77 19.20 -10.05 -26.01
C SER A 77 18.54 -10.69 -27.23
N THR A 78 18.65 -12.02 -27.36
CA THR A 78 17.80 -12.86 -28.22
C THR A 78 17.30 -14.04 -27.39
N SER A 79 16.01 -14.01 -27.04
CA SER A 79 15.34 -15.13 -26.39
C SER A 79 14.73 -16.05 -27.45
N ALA A 80 15.21 -17.28 -27.51
CA ALA A 80 14.61 -18.37 -28.28
C ALA A 80 13.55 -19.07 -27.42
N GLY A 81 12.28 -18.83 -27.70
CA GLY A 81 11.17 -19.62 -27.15
C GLY A 81 11.02 -20.93 -27.93
N THR A 82 11.09 -22.07 -27.24
CA THR A 82 10.77 -23.38 -27.80
C THR A 82 9.32 -23.70 -27.44
N GLU A 83 8.41 -23.59 -28.40
CA GLU A 83 7.03 -24.04 -28.26
C GLU A 83 6.96 -25.55 -28.50
N THR A 84 6.51 -26.30 -27.50
CA THR A 84 6.14 -27.72 -27.67
C THR A 84 4.62 -27.81 -27.71
N ALA A 85 4.07 -27.88 -28.92
CA ALA A 85 2.66 -28.18 -29.13
C ALA A 85 2.38 -29.67 -28.86
N THR A 86 1.49 -29.97 -27.92
CA THR A 86 0.96 -31.31 -27.69
C THR A 86 -0.44 -31.38 -28.30
N GLU A 87 -0.63 -32.29 -29.28
CA GLU A 87 -1.93 -32.53 -29.92
C GLU A 87 -2.97 -33.11 -28.96
N PRO A 88 -4.28 -32.79 -29.11
CA PRO A 88 -5.33 -33.41 -28.33
C PRO A 88 -5.74 -34.77 -28.93
N GLY A 89 -5.52 -35.84 -28.16
CA GLY A 89 -6.05 -37.17 -28.45
C GLY A 89 -7.53 -37.29 -28.09
N THR A 90 -8.35 -37.68 -29.06
CA THR A 90 -9.73 -38.16 -28.93
C THR A 90 -9.83 -39.44 -28.09
N SER A 91 -10.72 -39.48 -27.09
CA SER A 91 -11.75 -40.52 -26.88
C SER A 91 -12.26 -40.57 -25.43
N GLY A 92 -13.58 -40.79 -25.27
CA GLY A 92 -14.19 -41.26 -24.01
C GLY A 92 -15.21 -40.31 -23.39
N TYR A 93 -16.49 -40.48 -23.74
CA TYR A 93 -17.61 -39.91 -23.00
C TYR A 93 -17.81 -40.68 -21.69
N ASP A 94 -17.68 -40.00 -20.55
CA ASP A 94 -18.11 -40.46 -19.21
C ASP A 94 -19.10 -39.43 -18.64
N PRO A 95 -20.38 -39.78 -18.41
CA PRO A 95 -21.36 -38.87 -17.85
C PRO A 95 -21.38 -38.97 -16.32
N THR A 96 -20.37 -38.39 -15.67
CA THR A 96 -20.40 -38.14 -14.21
C THR A 96 -19.95 -36.70 -13.93
N ALA A 97 -20.88 -35.76 -14.08
CA ALA A 97 -20.62 -34.33 -13.93
C ALA A 97 -20.35 -33.94 -12.46
N THR A 98 -19.08 -33.71 -12.14
CA THR A 98 -18.66 -32.89 -11.00
C THR A 98 -18.41 -31.47 -11.53
N ALA A 99 -19.05 -30.47 -10.92
CA ALA A 99 -18.89 -29.08 -11.30
C ALA A 99 -17.47 -28.59 -10.95
N THR A 100 -16.59 -28.60 -11.95
CA THR A 100 -15.28 -27.97 -11.89
C THR A 100 -15.46 -26.45 -12.03
N GLY A 101 -15.18 -25.72 -10.95
CA GLY A 101 -15.13 -24.26 -10.98
C GLY A 101 -14.12 -23.79 -12.01
N THR A 102 -14.56 -22.89 -12.89
CA THR A 102 -13.72 -22.19 -13.85
C THR A 102 -12.77 -21.29 -13.06
N SER A 103 -11.55 -21.77 -12.82
CA SER A 103 -10.45 -20.93 -12.38
C SER A 103 -10.12 -20.02 -13.57
N SER A 104 -10.45 -18.75 -13.45
CA SER A 104 -10.00 -17.72 -14.40
C SER A 104 -8.48 -17.77 -14.45
N GLU A 105 -7.93 -18.05 -15.63
CA GLU A 105 -6.51 -17.85 -15.93
C GLU A 105 -6.17 -16.40 -15.59
N VAL A 106 -5.43 -16.21 -14.50
CA VAL A 106 -4.70 -14.98 -14.26
C VAL A 106 -3.64 -14.95 -15.36
N THR A 107 -3.93 -14.21 -16.42
CA THR A 107 -2.96 -13.97 -17.49
C THR A 107 -1.84 -13.17 -16.87
N SER A 108 -0.75 -13.84 -16.52
CA SER A 108 0.48 -13.20 -16.05
C SER A 108 0.84 -12.13 -17.06
N ALA A 109 0.71 -10.86 -16.64
CA ALA A 109 1.02 -9.69 -17.45
C ALA A 109 2.45 -9.84 -17.96
N SER A 110 2.55 -10.28 -19.22
CA SER A 110 3.82 -10.44 -19.89
C SER A 110 4.36 -9.03 -20.12
N ASP A 111 5.47 -8.74 -19.46
CA ASP A 111 6.51 -7.77 -19.81
C ASP A 111 6.11 -6.83 -20.96
N VAL A 112 5.24 -5.86 -20.66
CA VAL A 112 5.00 -4.73 -21.57
C VAL A 112 6.25 -3.87 -21.42
N THR A 113 7.27 -4.16 -22.22
CA THR A 113 8.36 -3.21 -22.44
C THR A 113 7.76 -2.03 -23.20
N THR A 114 7.28 -1.04 -22.46
CA THR A 114 6.82 0.24 -22.99
C THR A 114 8.03 0.95 -23.57
N ASP A 115 8.46 0.57 -24.77
CA ASP A 115 9.52 1.22 -25.56
C ASP A 115 9.01 2.55 -26.14
N GLY A 116 8.32 3.32 -25.29
CA GLY A 116 7.91 4.68 -25.54
C GLY A 116 8.97 5.63 -24.97
N PRO A 117 9.06 6.86 -25.50
CA PRO A 117 9.90 7.88 -24.89
C PRO A 117 9.50 8.08 -23.42
N PRO A 118 10.44 8.43 -22.53
CA PRO A 118 10.14 8.75 -21.14
C PRO A 118 8.99 9.77 -21.06
N LEU A 119 7.99 9.49 -20.23
CA LEU A 119 6.85 10.39 -20.05
C LEU A 119 7.34 11.63 -19.30
N GLU A 120 7.47 12.74 -20.01
CA GLU A 120 7.81 14.03 -19.39
C GLU A 120 6.59 14.56 -18.62
N PRO A 121 6.73 14.92 -17.33
CA PRO A 121 5.61 15.44 -16.55
C PRO A 121 5.17 16.81 -17.09
N THR A 122 3.86 17.01 -17.19
CA THR A 122 3.28 18.28 -17.67
C THR A 122 2.93 19.18 -16.48
N PRO A 123 3.47 20.41 -16.39
CA PRO A 123 3.21 21.29 -15.25
C PRO A 123 1.73 21.53 -15.00
N CYS A 124 1.32 21.54 -13.72
CA CYS A 124 -0.07 21.82 -13.37
C CYS A 124 -0.47 23.26 -13.71
N GLU A 125 -1.61 23.45 -14.37
CA GLU A 125 -2.13 24.77 -14.71
C GLU A 125 -3.11 25.29 -13.65
N GLY A 126 -3.20 26.61 -13.49
CA GLY A 126 -4.19 27.25 -12.61
C GLY A 126 -3.90 27.17 -11.11
N GLU A 127 -4.83 27.72 -10.33
CA GLU A 127 -4.79 27.70 -8.86
C GLU A 127 -5.17 26.31 -8.33
N ALA A 128 -4.42 25.83 -7.35
CA ALA A 128 -4.64 24.51 -6.76
C ALA A 128 -5.78 24.54 -5.74
N ILE A 129 -6.89 23.88 -6.07
CA ILE A 129 -8.00 23.61 -5.14
C ILE A 129 -7.57 22.51 -4.17
N GLU A 130 -8.02 22.55 -2.91
CA GLU A 130 -7.73 21.46 -1.96
C GLU A 130 -8.46 20.18 -2.36
N ILE A 131 -7.73 19.06 -2.35
CA ILE A 131 -8.33 17.74 -2.51
C ILE A 131 -9.12 17.44 -1.22
N ASP A 132 -10.38 17.03 -1.38
CA ASP A 132 -11.24 16.58 -0.28
C ASP A 132 -10.90 15.13 0.08
N ALA A 133 -9.77 14.95 0.77
CA ALA A 133 -9.26 13.65 1.19
C ALA A 133 -8.49 13.77 2.50
N ALA A 134 -8.51 12.70 3.29
CA ALA A 134 -7.55 12.53 4.36
C ALA A 134 -6.18 12.25 3.74
N ALA A 135 -5.15 12.93 4.24
CA ALA A 135 -3.78 12.80 3.76
C ALA A 135 -2.84 12.43 4.91
N LEU A 136 -1.87 11.57 4.64
CA LEU A 136 -0.85 11.14 5.60
C LEU A 136 0.45 10.82 4.88
N ALA A 137 1.59 11.12 5.50
CA ALA A 137 2.90 10.76 4.97
C ALA A 137 3.70 9.93 5.99
N TYR A 138 4.38 8.89 5.53
CA TYR A 138 5.16 7.98 6.39
C TYR A 138 6.27 7.32 5.57
N THR A 139 7.30 6.78 6.22
CA THR A 139 8.37 6.05 5.55
C THR A 139 8.16 4.55 5.63
N ASP A 140 8.78 3.79 4.73
CA ASP A 140 8.78 2.30 4.80
C ASP A 140 9.23 1.78 6.18
N ALA A 141 10.18 2.45 6.85
CA ALA A 141 10.62 2.10 8.20
C ALA A 141 9.54 2.23 9.30
N GLN A 142 8.48 2.98 9.05
CA GLN A 142 7.40 3.24 10.01
C GLN A 142 6.25 2.24 9.86
N VAL A 143 6.24 1.46 8.79
CA VAL A 143 5.27 0.38 8.60
C VAL A 143 5.60 -0.74 9.60
N PRO A 144 4.68 -1.09 10.51
CA PRO A 144 4.87 -2.25 11.37
C PRO A 144 5.14 -3.49 10.51
N PRO A 145 6.12 -4.34 10.86
CA PRO A 145 6.26 -5.62 10.17
C PRO A 145 4.94 -6.38 10.30
N ASP A 146 4.48 -6.97 9.19
CA ASP A 146 3.31 -7.83 9.23
C ASP A 146 3.50 -8.88 10.33
N PRO A 147 2.47 -9.12 11.17
CA PRO A 147 2.55 -10.18 12.17
C PRO A 147 2.84 -11.48 11.42
N ASP A 148 4.03 -12.05 11.69
CA ASP A 148 4.57 -13.24 11.04
C ASP A 148 3.44 -14.23 10.80
N PRO A 149 3.00 -14.44 9.55
CA PRO A 149 1.89 -15.32 9.31
C PRO A 149 2.40 -16.70 9.70
N THR A 150 1.86 -17.26 10.78
CA THR A 150 2.09 -18.66 11.16
C THR A 150 1.57 -19.67 10.10
N GLY A 151 1.35 -19.22 8.87
CA GLY A 151 1.03 -20.02 7.70
C GLY A 151 1.92 -19.58 6.54
N GLU A 152 2.64 -20.55 5.99
CA GLU A 152 3.46 -20.48 4.77
C GLU A 152 2.71 -19.78 3.62
N SER A 153 2.86 -18.45 3.50
CA SER A 153 2.53 -17.73 2.28
C SER A 153 3.86 -17.37 1.61
N SER A 154 4.32 -18.30 0.80
CA SER A 154 5.55 -18.24 0.00
C SER A 154 5.43 -17.22 -1.13
N GLY A 155 5.32 -15.94 -0.78
CA GLY A 155 5.49 -14.83 -1.71
C GLY A 155 6.97 -14.51 -1.88
N THR A 156 7.73 -15.36 -2.56
CA THR A 156 9.15 -15.11 -2.83
C THR A 156 9.31 -14.09 -3.96
N SER A 157 8.92 -12.84 -3.75
CA SER A 157 9.45 -11.75 -4.56
C SER A 157 10.89 -11.53 -4.09
N GLY A 158 11.86 -12.19 -4.74
CA GLY A 158 13.30 -12.00 -4.50
C GLY A 158 13.81 -10.63 -4.95
N GLY A 159 13.02 -9.57 -4.73
CA GLY A 159 13.41 -8.19 -4.93
C GLY A 159 14.29 -7.71 -3.78
N GLU A 160 15.13 -6.72 -4.08
CA GLU A 160 15.82 -5.95 -3.05
C GLU A 160 14.79 -5.42 -2.05
N PRO A 161 15.03 -5.54 -0.73
CA PRO A 161 14.13 -4.96 0.25
C PRO A 161 13.93 -3.46 -0.04
N PRO A 162 12.71 -2.93 0.13
CA PRO A 162 12.44 -1.52 -0.10
C PRO A 162 13.34 -0.64 0.79
N ASP A 163 13.80 0.50 0.25
CA ASP A 163 14.60 1.45 1.03
C ASP A 163 13.76 1.97 2.20
N PRO A 164 14.21 1.83 3.46
CA PRO A 164 13.46 2.23 4.65
C PRO A 164 13.09 3.72 4.69
N ASN A 165 13.82 4.57 3.94
CA ASN A 165 13.59 6.01 3.87
C ASN A 165 12.68 6.40 2.70
N THR A 166 12.16 5.44 1.94
CA THR A 166 11.15 5.73 0.92
C THR A 166 9.92 6.32 1.59
N LEU A 167 9.50 7.48 1.10
CA LEU A 167 8.34 8.19 1.62
C LEU A 167 7.09 7.74 0.86
N HIS A 168 6.04 7.42 1.59
CA HIS A 168 4.70 7.18 1.09
C HIS A 168 3.83 8.36 1.45
N VAL A 169 3.06 8.85 0.47
CA VAL A 169 1.99 9.82 0.68
C VAL A 169 0.69 9.12 0.35
N ARG A 170 -0.15 8.92 1.37
CA ARG A 170 -1.46 8.29 1.27
C ARG A 170 -2.53 9.37 1.25
N LEU A 171 -3.42 9.32 0.26
CA LEU A 171 -4.64 10.11 0.14
C LEU A 171 -5.82 9.14 0.13
N SER A 172 -6.83 9.35 0.96
CA SER A 172 -7.99 8.45 1.03
C SER A 172 -9.24 9.21 1.47
N ASN A 173 -10.42 8.69 1.14
CA ASN A 173 -11.67 9.13 1.78
C ASN A 173 -11.84 8.58 3.20
N GLN A 174 -10.95 7.69 3.65
CA GLN A 174 -10.86 7.20 5.03
C GLN A 174 -9.68 7.80 5.77
N VAL A 175 -9.84 8.02 7.07
CA VAL A 175 -8.79 8.59 7.91
C VAL A 175 -7.83 7.49 8.36
N ALA A 176 -6.64 7.45 7.77
CA ALA A 176 -5.52 6.68 8.27
C ALA A 176 -4.89 7.34 9.51
N THR A 177 -4.19 6.57 10.34
CA THR A 177 -3.48 7.09 11.52
C THR A 177 -2.02 6.68 11.49
N CYS A 178 -1.14 7.43 12.15
CA CYS A 178 0.27 7.05 12.25
C CYS A 178 0.54 5.78 13.05
N ALA A 179 -0.42 5.30 13.84
CA ALA A 179 -0.29 4.03 14.54
C ALA A 179 -0.40 2.84 13.56
N ASP A 180 -1.13 3.03 12.46
CA ASP A 180 -1.31 2.04 11.40
C ASP A 180 -1.50 2.77 10.05
N PRO A 181 -0.41 3.28 9.45
CA PRO A 181 -0.49 4.06 8.23
C PRO A 181 -0.91 3.22 7.01
N ASN A 182 -0.83 1.89 7.12
CA ASN A 182 -1.23 0.91 6.10
C ASN A 182 -2.55 0.19 6.45
N ALA A 183 -3.33 0.73 7.41
CA ALA A 183 -4.64 0.18 7.74
C ALA A 183 -5.45 -0.02 6.45
N GLY A 184 -5.93 -1.26 6.23
CA GLY A 184 -6.68 -1.61 5.03
C GLY A 184 -7.96 -0.77 4.90
N LEU A 185 -8.39 -0.55 3.66
CA LEU A 185 -9.65 0.13 3.38
C LEU A 185 -10.83 -0.73 3.85
N GLU A 186 -11.80 -0.09 4.50
CA GLU A 186 -13.08 -0.75 4.76
C GLU A 186 -13.85 -0.92 3.46
N CYS A 187 -14.75 -1.90 3.43
CA CYS A 187 -15.66 -2.08 2.31
C CYS A 187 -16.67 -0.91 2.22
N GLY A 188 -17.29 -0.72 1.05
CA GLY A 188 -18.34 0.28 0.85
C GLY A 188 -17.95 1.49 -0.01
N GLY A 189 -17.16 1.29 -1.07
CA GLY A 189 -16.81 2.39 -1.99
C GLY A 189 -15.71 3.30 -1.47
N ASN A 190 -14.80 2.76 -0.65
CA ASN A 190 -13.67 3.53 -0.15
C ASN A 190 -12.51 3.45 -1.13
N TRP A 191 -11.73 4.52 -1.21
CA TRP A 191 -10.61 4.60 -2.14
C TRP A 191 -9.36 5.11 -1.44
N GLU A 192 -8.23 4.76 -2.02
CA GLU A 192 -6.92 5.21 -1.61
C GLU A 192 -6.04 5.46 -2.83
N VAL A 193 -5.20 6.47 -2.72
CA VAL A 193 -4.05 6.72 -3.58
C VAL A 193 -2.81 6.71 -2.70
N SER A 194 -1.82 5.91 -3.08
CA SER A 194 -0.49 5.88 -2.47
C SER A 194 0.55 6.34 -3.49
N ILE A 195 1.33 7.35 -3.12
CA ILE A 195 2.45 7.88 -3.91
C ILE A 195 3.74 7.51 -3.20
N ARG A 196 4.59 6.74 -3.87
CA ARG A 196 5.87 6.27 -3.34
C ARG A 196 7.02 7.10 -3.92
N ILE A 197 7.78 7.77 -3.04
CA ILE A 197 8.84 8.72 -3.37
C ILE A 197 10.17 8.22 -2.78
N PRO A 198 11.03 7.59 -3.59
CA PRO A 198 12.36 7.17 -3.17
C PRO A 198 13.22 8.36 -2.69
N PRO A 199 14.21 8.14 -1.80
CA PRO A 199 15.01 9.22 -1.22
C PRO A 199 15.69 10.14 -2.24
N ALA A 200 16.09 9.61 -3.39
CA ALA A 200 16.71 10.39 -4.46
C ALA A 200 15.78 11.45 -5.09
N PHE A 201 14.46 11.30 -4.90
CA PHE A 201 13.41 12.17 -5.47
C PHE A 201 12.61 12.93 -4.39
N GLN A 202 13.07 12.92 -3.14
CA GLN A 202 12.46 13.69 -2.05
C GLN A 202 12.89 15.15 -2.05
N THR A 203 12.77 15.80 -3.21
CA THR A 203 13.07 17.22 -3.41
C THR A 203 11.94 17.86 -4.21
N PRO A 204 11.59 19.13 -3.97
CA PRO A 204 10.56 19.79 -4.77
C PRO A 204 10.81 19.69 -6.28
N GLY A 205 9.78 19.34 -7.04
CA GLY A 205 9.91 18.99 -8.44
C GLY A 205 8.62 18.46 -9.06
N LEU A 206 8.68 18.16 -10.37
CA LEU A 206 7.60 17.56 -11.14
C LEU A 206 7.95 16.11 -11.46
N TYR A 207 7.00 15.21 -11.22
CA TYR A 207 7.16 13.78 -11.42
C TYR A 207 5.95 13.21 -12.16
N HIS A 208 6.18 12.18 -12.96
CA HIS A 208 5.11 11.42 -13.60
C HIS A 208 4.89 10.13 -12.81
N LEU A 209 3.66 9.82 -12.40
CA LEU A 209 3.37 8.69 -11.49
C LEU A 209 3.47 7.30 -12.15
N LEU A 210 3.60 7.25 -13.47
CA LEU A 210 4.01 6.05 -14.23
C LEU A 210 5.51 6.03 -14.55
N GLY A 211 6.26 7.00 -14.04
CA GLY A 211 7.70 7.10 -14.24
C GLY A 211 8.48 6.11 -13.38
N PRO A 212 9.77 5.88 -13.69
CA PRO A 212 10.64 5.04 -12.86
C PRO A 212 11.02 5.69 -11.52
N ASP A 213 10.81 7.00 -11.40
CA ASP A 213 11.31 7.80 -10.28
C ASP A 213 10.34 7.85 -9.10
N VAL A 214 9.06 8.15 -9.38
CA VAL A 214 7.98 8.23 -8.39
C VAL A 214 6.80 7.45 -8.94
N THR A 215 6.25 6.57 -8.13
CA THR A 215 5.17 5.67 -8.57
C THR A 215 3.89 5.97 -7.82
N GLY A 216 2.77 6.08 -8.55
CA GLY A 216 1.43 6.17 -7.98
C GLY A 216 0.70 4.84 -8.09
N HIS A 217 0.05 4.43 -7.01
CA HIS A 217 -0.89 3.33 -6.98
C HIS A 217 -2.22 3.82 -6.42
N ALA A 218 -3.32 3.30 -6.92
CA ALA A 218 -4.64 3.55 -6.35
C ALA A 218 -5.42 2.25 -6.18
N MET A 219 -6.32 2.25 -5.20
CA MET A 219 -7.15 1.13 -4.81
C MET A 219 -8.56 1.62 -4.48
N GLU A 220 -9.59 0.84 -4.80
CA GLU A 220 -11.00 1.03 -4.45
C GLU A 220 -11.55 -0.26 -3.86
N THR A 221 -12.40 -0.15 -2.84
CA THR A 221 -13.22 -1.24 -2.33
C THR A 221 -14.65 -1.12 -2.86
N GLY A 222 -15.21 -2.23 -3.29
CA GLY A 222 -16.60 -2.35 -3.72
C GLY A 222 -17.58 -2.35 -2.54
N ASN A 223 -18.86 -2.57 -2.85
CA ASN A 223 -19.89 -2.76 -1.84
C ASN A 223 -19.64 -4.03 -1.02
N ASP A 224 -20.23 -4.09 0.17
CA ASP A 224 -20.35 -5.33 0.95
C ASP A 224 -21.25 -6.31 0.20
N GLU A 225 -20.65 -7.30 -0.45
CA GLU A 225 -21.39 -8.37 -1.14
C GLU A 225 -21.61 -9.58 -0.21
N ASP A 226 -20.72 -9.81 0.76
CA ASP A 226 -20.79 -10.88 1.77
C ASP A 226 -20.20 -10.41 3.12
N PRO A 227 -20.59 -11.03 4.26
CA PRO A 227 -19.90 -10.78 5.52
C PRO A 227 -18.47 -11.28 5.37
N ASP A 228 -17.51 -10.36 5.42
CA ASP A 228 -16.06 -10.59 5.33
C ASP A 228 -15.47 -10.66 3.90
N ALA A 229 -16.23 -10.32 2.86
CA ALA A 229 -15.68 -10.17 1.51
C ALA A 229 -16.25 -8.95 0.79
N CYS A 230 -15.36 -8.01 0.42
CA CYS A 230 -15.66 -7.01 -0.60
C CYS A 230 -14.77 -7.21 -1.82
N SER A 231 -15.36 -6.91 -2.98
CA SER A 231 -14.60 -6.72 -4.20
C SER A 231 -13.59 -5.59 -4.00
N PHE A 232 -12.41 -5.70 -4.59
CA PHE A 232 -11.44 -4.61 -4.61
C PHE A 232 -10.84 -4.50 -6.00
N GLY A 233 -10.52 -3.28 -6.39
CA GLY A 233 -9.85 -2.95 -7.63
C GLY A 233 -8.67 -2.05 -7.33
N GLY A 234 -7.63 -2.12 -8.15
CA GLY A 234 -6.51 -1.20 -8.00
C GLY A 234 -5.54 -1.32 -9.15
N GLY A 235 -4.71 -0.30 -9.30
CA GLY A 235 -3.72 -0.25 -10.35
C GLY A 235 -2.82 0.97 -10.24
N SER A 236 -1.77 0.97 -11.05
CA SER A 236 -1.03 2.19 -11.30
C SER A 236 -1.87 3.12 -12.19
N PHE A 237 -1.66 4.42 -12.04
CA PHE A 237 -2.41 5.42 -12.78
C PHE A 237 -1.50 6.53 -13.29
N SER A 238 -1.97 7.25 -14.30
CA SER A 238 -1.22 8.35 -14.88
C SER A 238 -1.62 9.65 -14.18
N ALA A 239 -0.64 10.39 -13.69
CA ALA A 239 -0.82 11.77 -13.24
C ALA A 239 0.53 12.48 -13.20
N THR A 240 0.48 13.81 -13.23
CA THR A 240 1.61 14.63 -12.79
C THR A 240 1.49 14.89 -11.30
N PHE A 241 2.55 14.56 -10.58
CA PHE A 241 2.76 14.88 -9.18
C PHE A 241 3.77 16.03 -9.07
N GLU A 242 3.30 17.16 -8.59
CA GLU A 242 4.14 18.30 -8.22
C GLU A 242 4.41 18.24 -6.71
N LEU A 243 5.65 17.91 -6.35
CA LEU A 243 6.12 18.02 -4.96
C LEU A 243 6.50 19.47 -4.70
N ILE A 244 5.74 20.16 -3.86
CA ILE A 244 5.91 21.60 -3.59
C ILE A 244 6.89 21.81 -2.45
N SER A 245 6.69 21.10 -1.33
CA SER A 245 7.60 21.13 -0.19
C SER A 245 7.57 19.83 0.59
N ILE A 246 8.71 19.50 1.19
CA ILE A 246 8.88 18.36 2.09
C ILE A 246 9.78 18.77 3.24
N ASP A 247 9.34 18.53 4.46
CA ASP A 247 10.12 18.71 5.67
C ASP A 247 9.83 17.60 6.68
N ASP A 248 10.29 17.73 7.92
CA ASP A 248 10.10 16.71 8.98
C ASP A 248 8.68 16.64 9.55
N LYS A 249 7.78 17.55 9.15
CA LYS A 249 6.42 17.68 9.68
C LYS A 249 5.36 17.37 8.65
N GLU A 250 5.57 17.74 7.39
CA GLU A 250 4.57 17.58 6.34
C GLU A 250 5.16 17.46 4.93
N VAL A 251 4.34 16.92 4.04
CA VAL A 251 4.55 16.89 2.60
C VAL A 251 3.42 17.69 1.96
N VAL A 252 3.78 18.72 1.21
CA VAL A 252 2.83 19.50 0.43
C VAL A 252 3.04 19.17 -1.03
N GLY A 253 1.97 18.76 -1.70
CA GLY A 253 2.01 18.37 -3.09
C GLY A 253 0.75 18.74 -3.83
N ARG A 254 0.79 18.54 -5.14
CA ARG A 254 -0.34 18.75 -6.03
C ARG A 254 -0.41 17.63 -7.07
N LEU A 255 -1.62 17.19 -7.38
CA LEU A 255 -1.92 16.27 -8.45
C LEU A 255 -2.67 17.00 -9.57
N CYS A 256 -2.30 16.70 -10.81
CA CYS A 256 -2.96 17.23 -12.01
C CYS A 256 -2.80 16.27 -13.19
N HIS A 257 -3.63 16.44 -14.22
CA HIS A 257 -3.67 15.56 -15.39
C HIS A 257 -3.92 14.11 -14.98
N VAL A 258 -4.85 13.95 -14.03
CA VAL A 258 -5.08 12.68 -13.38
C VAL A 258 -5.98 11.83 -14.27
N ASP A 259 -5.50 10.64 -14.63
CA ASP A 259 -6.19 9.69 -15.50
C ASP A 259 -6.24 8.31 -14.82
N PHE A 260 -7.43 7.96 -14.32
CA PHE A 260 -7.73 6.66 -13.72
C PHE A 260 -8.68 5.87 -14.64
N PRO A 261 -8.25 4.73 -15.19
CA PRO A 261 -9.15 3.91 -15.99
C PRO A 261 -10.08 3.02 -15.15
N PHE A 262 -9.96 3.02 -13.81
CA PHE A 262 -10.52 1.95 -12.97
C PHE A 262 -11.38 2.39 -11.76
N PHE A 263 -11.51 3.69 -11.46
CA PHE A 263 -12.38 4.13 -10.36
C PHE A 263 -13.83 4.28 -10.83
N ASP A 264 -14.75 3.58 -10.18
CA ASP A 264 -16.19 3.72 -10.44
C ASP A 264 -16.75 5.02 -9.82
N THR A 265 -16.19 5.45 -8.69
CA THR A 265 -16.61 6.65 -7.94
C THR A 265 -16.08 7.97 -8.51
N ASN A 266 -15.09 7.92 -9.42
CA ASN A 266 -14.42 9.08 -10.01
C ASN A 266 -14.05 10.18 -8.98
N PRO A 267 -13.19 9.88 -7.99
CA PRO A 267 -12.81 10.84 -6.97
C PRO A 267 -12.11 12.06 -7.61
N ASN A 268 -12.48 13.26 -7.17
CA ASN A 268 -11.82 14.48 -7.62
C ASN A 268 -10.45 14.63 -6.96
N LEU A 269 -9.44 14.04 -7.59
CA LEU A 269 -8.06 14.00 -7.10
C LEU A 269 -7.17 15.09 -7.68
N GLU A 270 -7.70 15.97 -8.54
CA GLU A 270 -6.95 17.12 -9.03
C GLU A 270 -6.97 18.24 -7.99
N GLY A 271 -5.79 18.61 -7.49
CA GLY A 271 -5.70 19.62 -6.45
C GLY A 271 -4.42 19.55 -5.64
N LYS A 272 -4.30 20.45 -4.66
CA LYS A 272 -3.24 20.44 -3.65
C LYS A 272 -3.67 19.63 -2.45
N PHE A 273 -2.69 19.05 -1.77
CA PHE A 273 -2.86 18.37 -0.49
C PHE A 273 -1.75 18.76 0.47
N THR A 274 -1.99 18.51 1.75
CA THR A 274 -0.98 18.63 2.81
C THR A 274 -1.07 17.37 3.66
N ALA A 275 -0.01 16.57 3.63
CA ALA A 275 0.07 15.29 4.31
C ALA A 275 1.00 15.41 5.51
N PRO A 276 0.49 15.43 6.75
CA PRO A 276 1.34 15.41 7.95
C PRO A 276 2.18 14.14 7.96
N ARG A 277 3.44 14.26 8.40
CA ARG A 277 4.37 13.15 8.54
C ARG A 277 4.19 12.45 9.88
N CYS A 278 4.18 11.13 9.84
CA CYS A 278 4.29 10.32 11.04
C CYS A 278 5.68 10.48 11.67
N GLN A 279 5.73 10.45 13.00
CA GLN A 279 6.94 10.61 13.82
C GLN A 279 7.11 9.46 14.79
#